data_AF-A0A1W9J9M1-F1
#
_entry.id   AF-A0A1W9J9M1-F1
#
_cell.length_a   1.000
_cell.length_b   1.000
_cell.length_c   1.000
_cell.angle_alpha   90.00
_cell.angle_beta   90.00
_cell.angle_gamma   90.00
#
_symmetry.space_group_name_H-M   'P 1'
#
loop_
_entity.id
_entity.type
_entity.pdbx_description
1 polymer ?
#
loop_
_entity_poly.entity_id
_entity_poly.type
_entity_poly.pdbx_seq_one_letter_code
_entity_poly.pdbx_strand_id
1 'polypeptide(L)'
;MLKLNLKISMILFAIMAAIFYFLYDKSALGSSPSLSPAQEQLAKMGDRCLDFGERAVASDVPIIEFQMLVRLAKKTNVIERCMADNGYKQNPAWLKYAQPIANDNAAKNKISVSEALTSLSRADMQIFTPVANRPDYWVKK
;
A
#
# COMPACT_ATOMS: atom_id res chain seq x y z
N MET A 1 -42.46 43.31 1.13
CA MET A 1 -41.07 43.23 1.65
C MET A 1 -40.86 42.07 2.64
N LEU A 2 -41.81 41.77 3.54
CA LEU A 2 -41.69 40.67 4.52
C LEU A 2 -41.47 39.25 3.92
N LYS A 3 -42.14 38.92 2.81
CA LYS A 3 -42.05 37.61 2.14
C LYS A 3 -40.70 37.34 1.45
N LEU A 4 -39.96 38.39 1.07
CA LEU A 4 -38.64 38.26 0.43
C LEU A 4 -37.57 37.94 1.49
N ASN A 5 -37.63 38.58 2.65
CA ASN A 5 -36.74 38.33 3.77
C ASN A 5 -36.90 36.91 4.35
N LEU A 6 -38.12 36.37 4.33
CA LEU A 6 -38.38 34.98 4.76
C LEU A 6 -37.76 33.94 3.81
N LYS A 7 -37.81 34.17 2.49
CA LYS A 7 -37.17 33.28 1.51
C LYS A 7 -35.64 33.33 1.61
N ILE A 8 -35.07 34.52 1.80
CA ILE A 8 -33.61 34.69 1.99
C ILE A 8 -33.15 33.99 3.27
N SER A 9 -33.92 34.10 4.37
CA SER A 9 -33.62 33.42 5.63
C SER A 9 -33.65 31.89 5.49
N MET A 10 -34.62 31.34 4.75
CA MET A 10 -34.73 29.89 4.52
C MET A 10 -33.57 29.35 3.65
N ILE A 11 -33.13 30.11 2.65
CA ILE A 11 -31.95 29.76 1.82
C ILE A 11 -30.67 29.79 2.66
N LEU A 12 -30.49 30.80 3.51
CA LEU A 12 -29.33 30.89 4.40
C LEU A 12 -29.25 29.72 5.37
N PHE A 13 -30.40 29.29 5.90
CA PHE A 13 -30.47 28.14 6.80
C PHE A 13 -30.14 26.82 6.09
N ALA A 14 -30.60 26.65 4.84
CA ALA A 14 -30.27 25.49 4.03
C ALA A 14 -28.77 25.42 3.69
N ILE A 15 -28.15 26.56 3.38
CA ILE A 15 -26.69 26.64 3.12
C ILE A 15 -25.90 26.32 4.39
N MET A 16 -26.30 26.88 5.54
CA MET A 16 -25.70 26.57 6.84
C MET A 16 -25.79 25.08 7.18
N ALA A 17 -26.94 24.45 6.96
CA ALA A 17 -27.13 23.02 7.20
C ALA A 17 -26.26 22.15 6.26
N ALA A 18 -26.13 22.53 4.98
CA ALA A 18 -25.26 21.84 4.04
C ALA A 18 -23.78 21.93 4.42
N ILE A 19 -23.32 23.11 4.88
CA ILE A 19 -21.95 23.31 5.38
C ILE A 19 -21.73 22.46 6.63
N PHE A 20 -22.68 22.47 7.57
CA PHE A 20 -22.59 21.66 8.79
C PHE A 20 -22.52 20.16 8.48
N TYR A 21 -23.31 19.68 7.53
CA TYR A 21 -23.28 18.28 7.08
C TYR A 21 -21.92 17.92 6.47
N PHE A 22 -21.38 18.76 5.60
CA PHE A 22 -20.05 18.55 5.01
C PHE A 22 -18.92 18.57 6.06
N LEU A 23 -19.01 19.44 7.06
CA LEU A 23 -18.02 19.51 8.14
C LEU A 23 -18.13 18.30 9.07
N TYR A 24 -19.34 17.83 9.35
CA TYR A 24 -19.58 16.65 10.18
C TYR A 24 -19.04 15.37 9.52
N ASP A 25 -19.25 15.21 8.21
CA ASP A 25 -18.72 14.07 7.43
C ASP A 25 -17.17 14.08 7.41
N LYS A 26 -16.55 15.26 7.31
CA LYS A 26 -15.09 15.40 7.46
C LYS A 26 -14.57 15.06 8.85
N SER A 27 -15.35 15.31 9.90
CA SER A 27 -14.98 14.89 11.26
C SER A 27 -15.24 13.40 11.53
N ALA A 28 -16.13 12.76 10.75
CA ALA A 28 -16.43 11.34 10.80
C ALA A 28 -15.45 10.49 9.97
N LEU A 29 -14.70 11.11 9.04
CA LEU A 29 -13.49 10.55 8.45
C LEU A 29 -12.41 10.47 9.55
N GLY A 30 -12.50 9.40 10.33
CA GLY A 30 -11.57 9.09 11.41
C GLY A 30 -10.13 9.37 10.99
N SER A 31 -9.41 10.06 11.88
CA SER A 31 -7.99 10.35 11.77
C SER A 31 -7.25 9.17 11.14
N SER A 32 -6.70 9.37 9.94
CA SER A 32 -5.78 8.40 9.36
C SER A 32 -4.72 8.09 10.41
N PRO A 33 -4.37 6.80 10.65
CA PRO A 33 -3.38 6.46 11.65
C PRO A 33 -2.14 7.31 11.41
N SER A 34 -1.75 8.09 12.41
CA SER A 34 -0.61 8.99 12.29
C SER A 34 0.63 8.15 12.05
N LEU A 35 1.10 8.11 10.80
CA LEU A 35 2.31 7.42 10.41
C LEU A 35 3.46 8.00 11.22
N SER A 36 4.32 7.13 11.77
CA SER A 36 5.60 7.60 12.30
C SER A 36 6.43 8.21 11.16
N PRO A 37 7.35 9.15 11.46
CA PRO A 37 8.23 9.72 10.44
C PRO A 37 9.01 8.68 9.64
N ALA A 38 9.37 7.55 10.26
CA ALA A 38 10.02 6.44 9.58
C ALA A 38 9.10 5.73 8.58
N GLN A 39 7.82 5.53 8.94
CA GLN A 39 6.83 4.92 8.05
C GLN A 39 6.47 5.84 6.88
N GLU A 40 6.40 7.15 7.11
CA GLU A 40 6.18 8.11 6.02
C GLU A 40 7.36 8.11 5.03
N GLN A 41 8.60 8.05 5.53
CA GLN A 41 9.79 7.92 4.68
C GLN A 41 9.79 6.60 3.89
N LEU A 42 9.39 5.50 4.52
CA LEU A 42 9.27 4.20 3.86
C LEU A 42 8.21 4.25 2.75
N ALA A 43 7.02 4.80 3.03
CA ALA A 43 5.95 4.95 2.06
C ALA A 43 6.40 5.78 0.85
N LYS A 44 6.99 6.96 1.10
CA LYS A 44 7.48 7.84 0.03
C LYS A 44 8.57 7.18 -0.82
N MET A 45 9.48 6.43 -0.20
CA MET A 45 10.51 5.71 -0.94
C MET A 45 9.92 4.54 -1.72
N GLY A 46 9.00 3.82 -1.11
CA GLY A 46 8.26 2.73 -1.71
C GLY A 46 7.53 3.14 -2.97
N ASP A 47 6.78 4.24 -2.92
CA ASP A 47 6.06 4.79 -4.07
C ASP A 47 7.00 5.11 -5.23
N ARG A 48 8.17 5.70 -4.93
CA ARG A 48 9.21 5.97 -5.94
C ARG A 48 9.73 4.66 -6.55
N CYS A 49 10.06 3.67 -5.73
CA CYS A 49 10.60 2.40 -6.22
C CYS A 49 9.56 1.58 -6.99
N LEU A 50 8.28 1.70 -6.62
CA LEU A 50 7.16 1.12 -7.38
C LEU A 50 7.03 1.74 -8.76
N ASP A 51 7.09 3.07 -8.87
CA ASP A 51 7.05 3.77 -10.17
C ASP A 51 8.20 3.30 -11.09
N PHE A 52 9.41 3.13 -10.57
CA PHE A 52 10.51 2.53 -11.33
C PHE A 52 10.24 1.08 -11.74
N GLY A 53 9.69 0.28 -10.84
CA GLY A 53 9.29 -1.10 -11.13
C GLY A 53 8.28 -1.17 -12.28
N GLU A 54 7.25 -0.33 -12.27
CA GLU A 54 6.23 -0.27 -13.31
C GLU A 54 6.80 0.18 -14.66
N ARG A 55 7.62 1.24 -14.66
CA ARG A 55 8.27 1.74 -15.88
C ARG A 55 9.21 0.71 -16.50
N ALA A 56 9.91 -0.07 -15.68
CA ALA A 56 10.84 -1.09 -16.16
C ALA A 56 10.16 -2.21 -16.97
N VAL A 57 8.86 -2.41 -16.77
CA VAL A 57 8.07 -3.45 -17.44
C VAL A 57 6.99 -2.89 -18.36
N ALA A 58 6.95 -1.57 -18.58
CA ALA A 58 5.89 -0.92 -19.34
C ALA A 58 5.86 -1.36 -20.81
N SER A 59 7.02 -1.64 -21.40
CA SER A 59 7.16 -2.16 -22.77
C SER A 59 6.96 -3.67 -22.89
N ASP A 60 6.93 -4.39 -21.76
CA ASP A 60 6.92 -5.85 -21.74
C ASP A 60 5.47 -6.35 -21.79
N VAL A 61 4.90 -6.44 -22.98
CA VAL A 61 3.54 -6.98 -23.19
C VAL A 61 3.61 -8.51 -23.23
N PRO A 62 3.06 -9.23 -22.24
CA PRO A 62 3.12 -10.68 -22.21
C PRO A 62 2.15 -11.30 -23.22
N ILE A 63 2.62 -12.27 -23.99
CA ILE A 63 1.85 -13.07 -24.94
C ILE A 63 1.46 -14.42 -24.32
N ILE A 64 2.32 -14.97 -23.46
CA ILE A 64 2.13 -16.26 -22.79
C ILE A 64 2.31 -16.15 -21.27
N GLU A 65 1.75 -17.08 -20.52
CA GLU A 65 1.79 -17.12 -19.05
C GLU A 65 3.21 -17.00 -18.47
N PHE A 66 4.18 -17.71 -19.04
CA PHE A 66 5.57 -17.63 -18.59
C PHE A 66 6.12 -16.20 -18.66
N GLN A 67 5.74 -15.41 -19.67
CA GLN A 67 6.18 -14.03 -19.80
C GLN A 67 5.56 -13.13 -18.74
N MET A 68 4.37 -13.46 -18.22
CA MET A 68 3.80 -12.76 -17.06
C MET A 68 4.67 -12.96 -15.82
N LEU A 69 5.16 -14.18 -15.60
CA LEU A 69 6.07 -14.49 -14.49
C LEU A 69 7.42 -13.79 -14.62
N VAL A 70 7.99 -13.76 -15.84
CA VAL A 70 9.24 -13.03 -16.12
C VAL A 70 9.07 -11.54 -15.89
N ARG A 71 7.96 -10.95 -16.35
CA ARG A 71 7.63 -9.54 -16.14
C ARG A 71 7.54 -9.22 -14.65
N LEU A 72 6.80 -10.04 -13.90
CA LEU A 72 6.68 -9.87 -12.45
C LEU A 72 8.05 -9.96 -11.76
N ALA A 73 8.87 -10.95 -12.12
CA ALA A 73 10.21 -11.10 -11.56
C ALA A 73 11.11 -9.88 -11.85
N LYS A 74 11.06 -9.35 -13.08
CA LYS A 74 11.78 -8.14 -13.47
C LYS A 74 11.34 -6.93 -12.64
N LYS A 75 10.02 -6.72 -12.51
CA LYS A 75 9.45 -5.66 -11.67
C LYS A 75 9.94 -5.75 -10.22
N THR A 76 9.83 -6.92 -9.60
CA THR A 76 10.23 -7.10 -8.19
C THR A 76 11.73 -6.91 -7.98
N ASN A 77 12.55 -7.32 -8.95
CA ASN A 77 14.00 -7.13 -8.87
C ASN A 77 14.39 -5.64 -8.91
N VAL A 78 13.73 -4.85 -9.75
CA VAL A 78 13.93 -3.40 -9.81
C VAL A 78 13.55 -2.73 -8.49
N ILE A 79 12.41 -3.11 -7.91
CA ILE A 79 11.97 -2.60 -6.61
C ILE A 79 13.00 -2.96 -5.52
N GLU A 80 13.43 -4.23 -5.45
CA GLU A 80 14.40 -4.69 -4.46
C GLU A 80 15.72 -3.93 -4.54
N ARG A 81 16.26 -3.75 -5.74
CA ARG A 81 17.48 -2.96 -5.97
C ARG A 81 17.30 -1.50 -5.56
N CYS A 82 16.21 -0.88 -5.99
CA CYS A 82 15.90 0.51 -5.63
C CYS A 82 15.81 0.68 -4.10
N MET A 83 15.15 -0.22 -3.40
CA MET A 83 15.06 -0.19 -1.94
C MET A 83 16.42 -0.40 -1.29
N ALA A 84 17.22 -1.35 -1.79
CA ALA A 84 18.56 -1.63 -1.29
C ALA A 84 19.52 -0.43 -1.45
N ASP A 85 19.45 0.26 -2.60
CA ASP A 85 20.23 1.47 -2.92
C ASP A 85 19.84 2.64 -2.02
N ASN A 86 18.59 2.68 -1.57
CA ASN A 86 18.09 3.67 -0.60
C ASN A 86 18.26 3.24 0.86
N GLY A 87 19.08 2.22 1.11
CA GLY A 87 19.46 1.79 2.45
C GLY A 87 18.40 0.97 3.17
N TYR A 88 17.47 0.34 2.46
CA TYR A 88 16.53 -0.61 3.06
C TYR A 88 17.00 -2.06 2.88
N LYS A 89 16.55 -2.94 3.77
CA LYS A 89 16.75 -4.39 3.72
C LYS A 89 15.47 -5.11 4.15
N GLN A 90 15.39 -6.40 3.86
CA GLN A 90 14.32 -7.24 4.40
C GLN A 90 14.35 -7.22 5.93
N ASN A 91 13.18 -7.07 6.53
CA ASN A 91 12.99 -7.05 7.97
C ASN A 91 13.02 -8.48 8.55
N PRO A 92 13.95 -8.81 9.47
CA PRO A 92 13.98 -10.13 10.11
C PRO A 92 12.71 -10.44 10.91
N ALA A 93 12.00 -9.42 11.42
CA ALA A 93 10.73 -9.61 12.11
C ALA A 93 9.62 -10.05 11.15
N TRP A 94 9.61 -9.52 9.92
CA TRP A 94 8.72 -9.98 8.86
C TRP A 94 8.99 -11.44 8.52
N LEU A 95 10.26 -11.85 8.42
CA LEU A 95 10.61 -13.25 8.11
C LEU A 95 10.06 -14.23 9.17
N LYS A 96 10.16 -13.89 10.46
CA LYS A 96 9.59 -14.69 11.55
C LYS A 96 8.06 -14.78 11.48
N TYR A 97 7.39 -13.69 11.10
CA TYR A 97 5.95 -13.65 10.86
C TYR A 97 5.54 -14.48 9.63
N ALA A 98 6.32 -14.42 8.56
CA ALA A 98 6.05 -15.06 7.28
C ALA A 98 6.28 -16.57 7.30
N GLN A 99 7.23 -17.06 8.10
CA GLN A 99 7.61 -18.48 8.14
C GLN A 99 6.46 -19.46 8.42
N PRO A 100 5.63 -19.29 9.48
CA PRO A 100 4.50 -20.19 9.71
C PRO A 100 3.46 -20.12 8.58
N ILE A 101 3.20 -18.93 8.03
CA ILE A 101 2.27 -18.74 6.91
C ILE A 101 2.77 -19.47 5.66
N ALA A 102 4.07 -19.40 5.40
CA ALA A 102 4.71 -20.11 4.29
C ALA A 102 4.62 -21.64 4.45
N ASN A 103 4.77 -22.16 5.67
CA ASN A 103 4.61 -23.59 5.96
C ASN A 103 3.19 -24.07 5.65
N ASP A 104 2.17 -23.33 6.12
CA ASP A 104 0.77 -23.65 5.88
C ASP A 104 0.42 -23.61 4.38
N ASN A 105 0.89 -22.56 3.69
CA ASN A 105 0.70 -22.41 2.25
C ASN A 105 1.42 -23.51 1.44
N ALA A 106 2.60 -23.92 1.86
CA ALA A 106 3.34 -25.01 1.23
C ALA A 106 2.58 -26.33 1.32
N ALA A 107 2.06 -26.66 2.51
CA ALA A 107 1.25 -27.86 2.72
C ALA A 107 -0.06 -27.82 1.91
N LYS A 108 -0.77 -26.68 1.93
CA LYS A 108 -2.05 -26.52 1.22
C LYS A 108 -1.91 -26.61 -0.30
N ASN A 109 -0.86 -26.00 -0.85
CA ASN A 109 -0.68 -25.90 -2.30
C ASN A 109 0.27 -26.97 -2.87
N LYS A 110 0.81 -27.86 -2.02
CA LYS A 110 1.76 -28.91 -2.39
C LYS A 110 3.01 -28.36 -3.09
N ILE A 111 3.51 -27.22 -2.61
CA ILE A 111 4.73 -26.57 -3.08
C ILE A 111 5.80 -26.59 -1.99
N SER A 112 7.03 -26.21 -2.33
CA SER A 112 8.09 -26.08 -1.32
C SER A 112 7.85 -24.87 -0.41
N VAL A 113 8.33 -24.95 0.84
CA VAL A 113 8.28 -23.83 1.80
C VAL A 113 9.03 -22.61 1.26
N SER A 114 10.16 -22.80 0.57
CA SER A 114 10.93 -21.72 -0.04
C SER A 114 10.15 -21.01 -1.15
N GLU A 115 9.39 -21.74 -1.96
CA GLU A 115 8.53 -21.17 -3.00
C GLU A 115 7.34 -20.41 -2.40
N ALA A 116 6.71 -20.98 -1.37
CA ALA A 116 5.64 -20.30 -0.62
C ALA A 116 6.15 -18.99 0.01
N LEU A 117 7.35 -19.01 0.62
CA LEU A 117 7.98 -17.84 1.22
C LEU A 117 8.37 -16.80 0.17
N THR A 118 8.90 -17.23 -0.99
CA THR A 118 9.22 -16.34 -2.11
C THR A 118 7.97 -15.64 -2.63
N SER A 119 6.88 -16.38 -2.76
CA SER A 119 5.59 -15.84 -3.21
C SER A 119 5.05 -14.80 -2.23
N LEU A 120 5.11 -15.09 -0.92
CA LEU A 120 4.70 -14.16 0.13
C LEU A 120 5.58 -12.91 0.16
N SER A 121 6.90 -13.07 0.01
CA SER A 121 7.87 -11.97 -0.09
C SER A 121 7.55 -11.03 -1.25
N ARG A 122 7.30 -11.56 -2.46
CA ARG A 122 6.97 -10.76 -3.65
C ARG A 122 5.69 -9.93 -3.48
N ALA A 123 4.73 -10.44 -2.72
CA ALA A 123 3.51 -9.71 -2.41
C ALA A 123 3.78 -8.60 -1.37
N ASP A 124 4.40 -8.95 -0.25
CA ASP A 124 4.57 -8.03 0.88
C ASP A 124 5.64 -6.97 0.63
N MET A 125 6.63 -7.21 -0.23
CA MET A 125 7.65 -6.21 -0.60
C MET A 125 7.07 -4.99 -1.33
N GLN A 126 5.85 -5.08 -1.86
CA GLN A 126 5.16 -3.99 -2.55
C GLN A 126 4.23 -3.21 -1.61
N ILE A 127 4.14 -3.61 -0.34
CA ILE A 127 3.32 -2.95 0.68
C ILE A 127 4.23 -2.02 1.50
N PHE A 128 4.03 -0.72 1.33
CA PHE A 128 4.81 0.32 2.03
C PHE A 128 4.00 1.08 3.07
N THR A 129 2.72 0.75 3.20
CA THR A 129 1.83 1.27 4.24
C THR A 129 1.70 0.24 5.37
N PRO A 130 1.62 0.68 6.64
CA PRO A 130 1.49 -0.23 7.75
C PRO A 130 0.20 -1.04 7.67
N VAL A 131 0.30 -2.35 7.88
CA VAL A 131 -0.84 -3.27 7.99
C VAL A 131 -0.93 -3.77 9.43
N ALA A 132 -2.13 -3.73 10.00
CA ALA A 132 -2.35 -4.18 11.37
C ALA A 132 -1.88 -5.64 11.55
N ASN A 133 -1.17 -5.91 12.64
CA ASN A 133 -0.63 -7.23 13.00
C ASN A 133 0.35 -7.85 11.98
N ARG A 134 0.94 -7.03 11.11
CA ARG A 134 1.97 -7.45 10.15
C ARG A 134 3.20 -6.55 10.28
N PRO A 135 4.39 -7.10 10.56
CA PRO A 135 5.62 -6.31 10.48
C PRO A 135 5.87 -5.81 9.05
N ASP A 136 6.38 -4.59 8.91
CA ASP A 136 6.77 -4.07 7.59
C ASP A 136 7.83 -4.96 6.95
N TYR A 137 7.72 -5.22 5.64
CA TYR A 137 8.69 -6.02 4.91
C TYR A 137 10.07 -5.37 4.87
N TRP A 138 10.11 -4.04 4.75
CA TRP A 138 11.33 -3.25 4.63
C TRP A 138 11.70 -2.59 5.96
N VAL A 139 12.98 -2.63 6.29
CA VAL A 139 13.56 -1.88 7.42
C VAL A 139 14.79 -1.13 6.95
N LYS A 140 15.01 0.07 7.47
CA LYS A 140 16.22 0.85 7.18
C LYS A 140 17.44 0.11 7.77
N LYS A 141 18.55 0.11 7.03
CA LYS A 141 19.75 -0.67 7.35
C LYS A 141 20.41 -0.24 8.64
#